data_AF-A0AAE7B2R3-F1
#
_entry.id   AF-A0AAE7B2R3-F1
#
_cell.length_a   1.000
_cell.length_b   1.000
_cell.length_c   1.000
_cell.angle_alpha   90.00
_cell.angle_beta   90.00
_cell.angle_gamma   90.00
#
_symmetry.space_group_name_H-M   'P 1'
#
loop_
_entity.id
_entity.type
_entity.pdbx_description
1 polymer ?
#
loop_
_entity_poly.entity_id
_entity_poly.type
_entity_poly.pdbx_seq_one_letter_code
_entity_poly.pdbx_strand_id
1 'polypeptide(L)' 'MKKILKEMSLRERFDSRGFSPQAYAKAYKVDRKTLYQVFSGEATGKKDSSNKSGDVKKIIAQLKKDKVWIGPLPWEV' A
#
# COMPACT_ATOMS: atom_id res chain seq x y z
N MET A 1 -20.35 13.49 8.26
CA MET A 1 -20.47 13.09 6.84
C MET A 1 -19.57 11.89 6.61
N LYS A 2 -20.10 10.71 6.26
CA LYS A 2 -19.27 9.54 5.92
C LYS A 2 -18.73 9.74 4.51
N LYS A 3 -17.44 10.08 4.36
CA LYS A 3 -16.78 10.06 3.05
C LYS A 3 -16.99 8.68 2.42
N ILE A 4 -17.39 8.66 1.15
CA ILE A 4 -17.59 7.41 0.42
C ILE A 4 -16.20 6.78 0.25
N LEU A 5 -16.05 5.48 0.49
CA LEU A 5 -14.77 4.76 0.38
C LEU A 5 -14.03 5.03 -0.94
N LYS A 6 -14.78 5.34 -2.00
CA LYS A 6 -14.27 5.68 -3.34
C LYS A 6 -13.49 7.00 -3.39
N GLU A 7 -13.81 7.96 -2.52
CA GLU A 7 -13.14 9.28 -2.43
C GLU A 7 -12.01 9.31 -1.40
N MET A 8 -11.90 8.27 -0.56
CA MET A 8 -10.82 8.17 0.41
C MET A 8 -9.50 7.81 -0.25
N SER A 9 -8.45 8.54 0.14
CA SER A 9 -7.07 8.21 -0.20
C SER A 9 -6.67 6.83 0.36
N LEU A 10 -5.61 6.24 -0.18
CA LEU A 10 -5.13 4.93 0.29
C LEU A 10 -4.76 4.96 1.78
N ARG A 11 -4.22 6.09 2.22
CA ARG A 11 -3.90 6.39 3.61
C ARG A 11 -5.17 6.43 4.49
N GLU A 12 -6.20 7.17 4.09
CA GLU A 12 -7.46 7.21 4.84
C GLU A 12 -8.13 5.84 4.95
N ARG A 13 -8.08 5.02 3.90
CA ARG A 13 -8.58 3.64 3.96
C ARG A 13 -7.77 2.76 4.91
N PHE A 14 -6.46 2.95 4.92
CA PHE A 14 -5.56 2.24 5.82
C PHE A 14 -5.81 2.61 7.28
N ASP A 15 -5.89 3.92 7.58
CA ASP A 15 -6.21 4.43 8.92
C ASP A 15 -7.65 4.06 9.34
N SER A 16 -8.62 4.03 8.41
CA SER A 16 -10.00 3.57 8.67
C SER A 16 -10.09 2.09 9.05
N ARG A 17 -9.08 1.28 8.68
CA ARG A 17 -8.97 -0.11 9.14
C ARG A 17 -8.29 -0.25 10.51
N GLY A 18 -7.82 0.86 11.09
CA GLY A 18 -7.08 0.85 12.35
C GLY A 18 -5.66 0.32 12.20
N PHE A 19 -5.11 0.28 10.97
CA PHE A 19 -3.75 -0.19 10.76
C PHE A 19 -2.74 0.90 11.11
N SER A 20 -1.70 0.52 11.85
CA SER A 20 -0.57 1.40 12.12
C SER A 20 0.55 1.16 11.10
N PRO A 21 1.06 2.20 10.41
CA PRO A 21 2.13 2.07 9.42
C PRO A 21 3.36 1.34 9.95
N GLN A 22 3.71 1.62 11.22
CA GLN A 22 4.89 1.04 11.86
C GLN A 22 4.66 -0.44 12.19
N ALA A 23 3.51 -0.79 12.75
CA ALA A 23 3.17 -2.17 13.05
C ALA A 23 3.04 -3.01 11.77
N TYR A 24 2.44 -2.43 10.73
CA TYR A 24 2.20 -3.08 9.46
C TYR A 24 3.52 -3.32 8.70
N ALA A 25 4.39 -2.32 8.63
CA ALA A 25 5.73 -2.46 8.06
C ALA A 25 6.54 -3.56 8.78
N LYS A 26 6.49 -3.57 10.12
CA LYS A 26 7.17 -4.60 10.94
C LYS A 26 6.58 -5.99 10.73
N ALA A 27 5.26 -6.13 10.68
CA ALA A 27 4.57 -7.41 10.49
C ALA A 27 4.94 -8.06 9.15
N TYR A 28 5.06 -7.26 8.10
CA TYR A 28 5.39 -7.73 6.75
C TYR A 28 6.87 -7.62 6.40
N LYS A 29 7.73 -7.27 7.38
CA LYS A 29 9.18 -7.09 7.22
C LYS A 29 9.55 -6.19 6.05
N VAL A 30 8.80 -5.11 5.84
CA VAL A 30 9.11 -4.10 4.83
C VAL A 30 9.54 -2.79 5.50
N ASP A 31 10.24 -1.96 4.75
CA ASP A 31 10.64 -0.65 5.25
C ASP A 31 9.43 0.29 5.36
N ARG A 32 9.39 1.09 6.43
CA ARG A 32 8.31 2.08 6.64
C ARG A 32 8.31 3.12 5.51
N LYS A 33 9.48 3.48 4.97
CA LYS A 33 9.60 4.39 3.82
C LYS A 33 8.89 3.81 2.60
N THR A 34 9.06 2.51 2.34
CA THR A 34 8.38 1.82 1.25
C THR A 34 6.86 1.92 1.37
N LEU A 35 6.33 1.77 2.59
CA LEU A 35 4.90 1.93 2.85
C LEU A 35 4.40 3.34 2.50
N TYR A 36 5.13 4.38 2.90
CA TYR A 36 4.76 5.76 2.57
C TYR A 36 4.86 6.05 1.07
N GLN A 37 5.89 5.53 0.39
CA GLN A 37 6.01 5.67 -1.06
C GLN A 37 4.83 5.01 -1.79
N VAL A 38 4.31 3.89 -1.25
CA VAL A 38 3.08 3.26 -1.76
C VAL A 38 1.85 4.14 -1.52
N PHE A 39 1.72 4.74 -0.33
CA PHE A 39 0.62 5.65 -0.02
C PHE A 39 0.61 6.90 -0.90
N SER A 40 1.80 7.43 -1.22
CA SER A 40 1.98 8.58 -2.11
C SER A 40 1.85 8.22 -3.60
N GLY A 41 1.82 6.93 -3.96
CA GLY A 41 1.82 6.46 -5.35
C GLY A 41 3.18 6.53 -6.06
N GLU A 42 4.25 6.95 -5.37
CA GLU A 42 5.63 6.97 -5.89
C GLU A 42 6.17 5.56 -6.14
N ALA A 43 5.82 4.61 -5.27
CA ALA A 43 6.23 3.21 -5.40
C ALA A 43 5.03 2.33 -5.73
N THR A 44 4.96 1.87 -6.97
CA THR A 44 3.85 1.04 -7.46
C THR A 44 4.26 -0.42 -7.65
N GLY A 45 5.53 -0.77 -7.43
CA GLY A 45 6.05 -2.13 -7.66
C GLY A 45 6.23 -2.46 -9.14
N LYS A 46 5.96 -1.48 -10.03
CA LYS A 46 6.38 -1.53 -11.42
C LYS A 46 7.91 -1.66 -11.46
N LYS A 47 8.41 -2.47 -12.39
CA LYS A 47 9.81 -2.88 -12.47
C LYS A 47 10.70 -1.71 -12.90
N ASP A 48 10.96 -0.78 -11.99
CA ASP A 48 12.22 -0.04 -12.02
C ASP A 48 13.29 -0.97 -11.44
N SER A 49 14.47 -1.02 -12.06
CA SER A 49 15.60 -1.95 -11.83
C SER A 49 16.13 -2.08 -10.38
N SER A 50 15.42 -1.57 -9.37
CA SER A 50 15.75 -1.70 -7.96
C SER A 50 15.06 -2.89 -7.30
N ASN A 51 15.82 -3.68 -6.54
CA ASN A 51 15.36 -4.76 -5.65
C ASN A 51 14.23 -4.33 -4.67
N LYS A 52 14.01 -3.01 -4.51
CA LYS A 52 12.89 -2.42 -3.75
C LYS A 52 11.50 -2.78 -4.30
N SER A 53 11.41 -3.16 -5.57
CA SER A 53 10.13 -3.55 -6.19
C SER A 53 9.50 -4.80 -5.55
N GLY A 54 10.29 -5.70 -4.96
CA GLY A 54 9.77 -6.90 -4.30
C GLY A 54 8.95 -6.61 -3.04
N ASP A 55 9.46 -5.75 -2.16
CA ASP A 55 8.78 -5.40 -0.91
C ASP A 55 7.57 -4.49 -1.14
N VAL A 56 7.65 -3.61 -2.14
CA VAL A 56 6.50 -2.83 -2.62
C VAL A 56 5.38 -3.75 -3.09
N LYS A 57 5.70 -4.77 -3.92
CA LYS A 57 4.70 -5.74 -4.38
C LYS A 57 4.06 -6.51 -3.24
N LYS A 58 4.88 -6.97 -2.27
CA LYS A 58 4.37 -7.67 -1.08
C LYS A 58 3.39 -6.80 -0.32
N ILE A 59 3.72 -5.53 -0.04
CA ILE A 59 2.84 -4.70 0.76
C ILE A 59 1.57 -4.30 0.00
N ILE A 60 1.66 -3.97 -1.29
CA ILE A 60 0.49 -3.64 -2.10
C ILE A 60 -0.42 -4.87 -2.23
N ALA A 61 0.12 -6.06 -2.44
CA ALA A 61 -0.66 -7.30 -2.47
C ALA A 61 -1.37 -7.54 -1.13
N GLN A 62 -0.70 -7.27 -0.02
CA GLN A 62 -1.29 -7.38 1.30
C GLN A 62 -2.39 -6.33 1.52
N LEU A 63 -2.14 -5.06 1.20
CA LEU A 63 -3.15 -4.00 1.23
C LEU A 63 -4.38 -4.34 0.39
N LYS A 64 -4.22 -5.07 -0.73
CA LYS A 64 -5.33 -5.59 -1.55
C LYS A 64 -6.12 -6.68 -0.83
N LYS A 65 -5.44 -7.65 -0.19
CA LYS A 65 -6.09 -8.66 0.67
C LYS A 65 -6.89 -8.01 1.81
N ASP A 66 -6.34 -6.97 2.41
CA ASP A 66 -6.96 -6.21 3.49
C ASP A 66 -8.05 -5.22 3.00
N LYS A 67 -8.35 -5.22 1.70
CA LYS A 67 -9.32 -4.33 1.02
C LYS A 67 -9.04 -2.83 1.23
N VAL A 68 -7.79 -2.48 1.51
CA VAL A 68 -7.31 -1.09 1.57
C VAL A 68 -6.97 -0.61 0.16
N TRP A 69 -6.30 -1.46 -0.62
CA TRP A 69 -6.03 -1.22 -2.03
C TRP A 69 -7.28 -1.57 -2.86
N ILE A 70 -7.79 -0.59 -3.60
CA ILE A 70 -8.94 -0.77 -4.49
C ILE A 70 -8.48 -0.44 -5.91
N GLY A 71 -8.51 -1.45 -6.78
CA GLY A 71 -8.08 -1.34 -8.18
C GLY A 71 -7.16 -2.48 -8.62
N PRO A 72 -6.80 -2.50 -9.92
CA PRO A 72 -5.83 -3.45 -10.45
C PRO A 72 -4.45 -3.22 -9.81
N LEU A 73 -3.64 -4.28 -9.77
CA LEU A 73 -2.26 -4.16 -9.30
C LEU A 73 -1.43 -3.46 -10.40
N PRO A 74 -0.56 -2.49 -10.07
CA PRO A 74 0.15 -1.69 -11.07
C PRO A 74 1.11 -2.47 -11.98
N TRP A 75 1.43 -3.72 -11.63
CA TRP A 75 2.34 -4.60 -12.36
C TRP A 75 1.64 -5.79 -13.03
N GLU A 76 0.30 -5.85 -12.99
CA GLU A 76 -0.49 -6.84 -13.75
C GLU A 76 -0.86 -6.34 -15.17
N VAL A 77 -0.21 -5.26 -15.64
CA VAL A 77 -0.33 -4.72 -17.00
C VAL A 77 0.64 -5.37 -17.98
#